data_AF-A0A1M5R2B7-F1
#
_entry.id   AF-A0A1M5R2B7-F1
#
_cell.length_a   1.000
_cell.length_b   1.000
_cell.length_c   1.000
_cell.angle_alpha   90.00
_cell.angle_beta   90.00
_cell.angle_gamma   90.00
#
_symmetry.space_group_name_H-M   'P 1'
#
loop_
_entity.id
_entity.type
_entity.pdbx_description
1 polymer ?
#
loop_
_entity_poly.entity_id
_entity_poly.type
_entity_poly.pdbx_seq_one_letter_code
_entity_poly.pdbx_strand_id
1 'polypeptide(L)'
;MNYEFNIENFKKIINSDEVPNDKNGLDFMIDEIDVSITKPYPDEEGKEDGNMIFIDSNSGLQMSFTVKGSKGYEFFFAFYRIGSEGSFIKLDDKSPANVQNFANKIWMKIVDKIDHFNTQLAELDASFTFDKVFNIINSEEVPETEYGLRFDLGNTKIAIQKTYIDLDDNQELGDSITIDDDGELLIYIRVSKANEKSFLISIYKENDESEYVQLNNESPKKIIKFFNKIWLQIVEEIEYSENSEYTSNLTKEVFMKAFCDYKVPDDLIMLFEFAEIYGHFDYSESFYLTTKDDTGLKTWTEEMEFRNAFIEFAGANGTGSDYGFWIIDKNLNKCPIVIFGDEGGIHIIAENIRQLLQLVTFDHEPYVSFEDVYYYIDDEENDYEHSRSHTEYTNWVKENFNLNPIETEEEAENIIKNAQFKYQFHLNRFLKKFGIEIYKQEEKNYNEHREMQAKGFYSLNFKLVVFDNLLELGYFKTEWQNLKDKFYDNENYEYEPITELLDFCRYLEITDELLNEIKKIEFDGALDIYADLIPNWDGEDVTFDVDDLSDIIKLKNIEEISVISMLTTLDIEPLLQLKSLKKIGWYNLNENETLKEKLRLNGVEVTS
;
A
#
# COMPACT_ATOMS: atom_id res chain seq x y z
N MET A 1 29.78 -9.18 30.95
CA MET A 1 31.17 -8.83 30.59
C MET A 1 31.24 -7.32 30.51
N ASN A 2 32.35 -6.73 30.96
CA ASN A 2 32.60 -5.30 30.93
C ASN A 2 32.67 -4.83 29.46
N TYR A 3 31.62 -4.18 28.97
CA TYR A 3 31.67 -3.41 27.74
C TYR A 3 31.97 -1.99 28.14
N GLU A 4 33.24 -1.75 28.45
CA GLU A 4 33.70 -0.50 29.03
C GLU A 4 33.50 0.64 28.04
N PHE A 5 32.75 1.66 28.45
CA PHE A 5 32.83 2.99 27.88
C PHE A 5 34.30 3.42 27.81
N ASN A 6 34.90 3.27 26.64
CA ASN A 6 36.33 3.45 26.47
C ASN A 6 36.62 4.35 25.26
N ILE A 7 37.81 4.96 25.31
CA ILE A 7 38.25 5.93 24.31
C ILE A 7 38.39 5.29 22.93
N GLU A 8 38.79 4.02 22.83
CA GLU A 8 38.99 3.34 21.55
C GLU A 8 37.66 3.18 20.78
N ASN A 9 36.62 2.68 21.45
CA ASN A 9 35.30 2.53 20.84
C ASN A 9 34.64 3.87 20.53
N PHE A 10 34.78 4.86 21.41
CA PHE A 10 34.30 6.22 21.12
C PHE A 10 34.95 6.79 19.86
N LYS A 11 36.27 6.62 19.71
CA LYS A 11 37.00 7.06 18.51
C LYS A 11 36.58 6.28 17.27
N LYS A 12 36.32 4.98 17.39
CA LYS A 12 35.81 4.16 16.28
C LYS A 12 34.47 4.70 15.78
N ILE A 13 33.56 5.02 16.70
CA ILE A 13 32.24 5.58 16.38
C ILE A 13 32.37 6.96 15.73
N ILE A 14 33.06 7.89 16.39
CA ILE A 14 33.18 9.29 15.95
C ILE A 14 33.93 9.42 14.62
N ASN A 15 34.93 8.56 14.38
CA ASN A 15 35.69 8.56 13.13
C ASN A 15 35.10 7.65 12.07
N SER A 16 33.87 7.13 12.27
CA SER A 16 33.17 6.41 11.21
C SER A 16 33.00 7.32 9.98
N ASP A 17 33.08 6.73 8.80
CA ASP A 17 32.84 7.45 7.54
C ASP A 17 31.41 7.99 7.46
N GLU A 18 30.48 7.31 8.15
CA GLU A 18 29.06 7.69 8.26
C GLU A 18 28.81 8.97 9.05
N VAL A 19 29.74 9.38 9.92
CA VAL A 19 29.55 10.61 10.71
C VAL A 19 30.01 11.80 9.87
N PRO A 20 29.12 12.74 9.48
CA PRO A 20 29.51 13.89 8.67
C PRO A 20 30.59 14.74 9.34
N ASN A 21 31.49 15.29 8.52
CA ASN A 21 32.54 16.19 9.00
C ASN A 21 32.05 17.66 9.03
N ASP A 22 30.86 17.87 9.57
CA ASP A 22 30.24 19.19 9.70
C ASP A 22 29.51 19.32 11.05
N LYS A 23 28.89 20.50 11.27
CA LYS A 23 28.21 20.84 12.53
C LYS A 23 26.91 20.06 12.77
N ASN A 24 26.33 19.43 11.75
CA ASN A 24 25.06 18.74 11.84
C ASN A 24 25.26 17.35 12.45
N GLY A 25 26.39 16.70 12.18
CA GLY A 25 26.67 15.36 12.71
C GLY A 25 25.75 14.29 12.12
N LEU A 26 25.71 13.12 12.76
CA LEU A 26 24.88 11.98 12.39
C LEU A 26 23.81 11.78 13.47
N ASP A 27 22.55 11.90 13.08
CA ASP A 27 21.38 11.66 13.94
C ASP A 27 20.68 10.36 13.52
N PHE A 28 20.30 9.53 14.48
CA PHE A 28 19.53 8.30 14.26
C PHE A 28 18.82 7.85 15.54
N MET A 29 17.84 6.97 15.41
CA MET A 29 17.11 6.38 16.54
C MET A 29 17.54 4.94 16.83
N ILE A 30 17.52 4.56 18.11
CA ILE A 30 17.63 3.17 18.58
C ILE A 30 16.50 2.90 19.58
N ASP A 31 15.56 2.00 19.29
CA ASP A 31 14.41 1.71 20.16
C ASP A 31 13.68 2.99 20.64
N GLU A 32 13.35 3.91 19.72
CA GLU A 32 12.70 5.22 20.04
C GLU A 32 13.57 6.20 20.87
N ILE A 33 14.87 5.91 21.01
CA ILE A 33 15.86 6.77 21.69
C ILE A 33 16.65 7.52 20.63
N ASP A 34 16.65 8.85 20.69
CA ASP A 34 17.42 9.70 19.79
C ASP A 34 18.91 9.63 20.14
N VAL A 35 19.75 9.44 19.12
CA VAL A 35 21.20 9.43 19.21
C VAL A 35 21.78 10.41 18.19
N SER A 36 22.59 11.35 18.67
CA SER A 36 23.31 12.32 17.83
C SER A 36 24.80 12.16 18.01
N ILE A 37 25.55 12.12 16.91
CA ILE A 37 27.00 11.91 16.89
C ILE A 37 27.66 13.04 16.11
N THR A 38 28.58 13.77 16.73
CA THR A 38 29.25 14.93 16.14
C THR A 38 30.76 14.76 16.14
N LYS A 39 31.41 15.04 14.99
CA LYS A 39 32.87 15.10 14.86
C LYS A 39 33.43 16.39 15.50
N PRO A 40 34.74 16.44 15.84
CA PRO A 40 35.37 17.69 16.23
C PRO A 40 35.24 18.72 15.11
N TYR A 41 34.60 19.85 15.42
CA TYR A 41 34.48 20.99 14.51
C TYR A 41 35.27 22.18 15.07
N PRO A 42 36.06 22.90 14.25
CA PRO A 42 36.75 24.11 14.71
C PRO A 42 35.74 25.24 14.92
N ASP A 43 35.66 25.78 16.13
CA ASP A 43 34.85 26.97 16.39
C ASP A 43 35.39 28.21 15.64
N GLU A 44 34.67 29.34 15.68
CA GLU A 44 35.06 30.60 15.00
C GLU A 44 36.45 31.12 15.43
N GLU A 45 37.02 30.60 16.52
CA GLU A 45 38.36 30.94 17.04
C GLU A 45 39.42 29.87 16.70
N GLY A 46 39.06 28.83 15.94
CA GLY A 46 39.96 27.76 15.49
C GLY A 46 40.28 26.72 16.57
N LYS A 47 39.44 26.60 17.60
CA LYS A 47 39.61 25.63 18.68
C LYS A 47 38.78 24.37 18.38
N GLU A 48 39.45 23.23 18.36
CA GLU A 48 38.85 21.89 18.19
C GLU A 48 38.24 21.41 19.52
N ASP A 49 37.06 21.93 19.91
CA ASP A 49 36.21 21.35 20.96
C ASP A 49 34.86 21.01 20.29
N GLY A 50 34.42 19.75 20.30
CA GLY A 50 33.13 19.43 19.65
C GLY A 50 32.71 17.97 19.49
N ASN A 51 33.54 16.97 19.82
CA ASN A 51 33.12 15.57 19.69
C ASN A 51 32.10 15.16 20.76
N MET A 52 30.91 14.76 20.33
CA MET A 52 29.86 14.34 21.25
C MET A 52 29.04 13.18 20.68
N ILE A 53 28.75 12.19 21.52
CA ILE A 53 27.60 11.31 21.35
C ILE A 53 26.55 11.77 22.36
N PHE A 54 25.44 12.28 21.89
CA PHE A 54 24.30 12.71 22.69
C PHE A 54 23.17 11.69 22.56
N ILE A 55 22.45 11.43 23.65
CA ILE A 55 21.36 10.46 23.69
C ILE A 55 20.17 11.11 24.40
N ASP A 56 18.98 11.07 23.81
CA ASP A 56 17.73 11.45 24.44
C ASP A 56 16.75 10.27 24.46
N SER A 57 16.38 9.82 25.65
CA SER A 57 15.49 8.67 25.80
C SER A 57 14.01 8.99 25.60
N ASN A 58 13.66 10.25 25.31
CA ASN A 58 12.29 10.77 25.17
C ASN A 58 11.36 10.57 26.39
N SER A 59 11.86 9.89 27.42
CA SER A 59 11.27 9.65 28.74
C SER A 59 11.91 10.53 29.82
N GLY A 60 12.72 11.51 29.39
CA GLY A 60 13.38 12.50 30.24
C GLY A 60 14.78 12.10 30.72
N LEU A 61 15.36 10.98 30.31
CA LEU A 61 16.77 10.66 30.59
C LEU A 61 17.63 11.04 29.38
N GLN A 62 18.58 11.93 29.59
CA GLN A 62 19.53 12.34 28.54
C GLN A 62 20.96 12.01 28.94
N MET A 63 21.80 11.66 27.96
CA MET A 63 23.21 11.33 28.17
C MET A 63 24.11 12.04 27.16
N SER A 64 25.36 12.25 27.55
CA SER A 64 26.39 12.82 26.69
C SER A 64 27.73 12.14 26.97
N PHE A 65 28.41 11.71 25.90
CA PHE A 65 29.74 11.15 25.91
C PHE A 65 30.67 12.03 25.07
N THR A 66 31.85 12.36 25.59
CA THR A 66 32.82 13.22 24.91
C THR A 66 34.25 12.85 25.30
N VAL A 67 35.22 13.07 24.41
CA VAL A 67 36.65 12.92 24.70
C VAL A 67 37.34 14.26 24.54
N LYS A 68 37.93 14.77 25.63
CA LYS A 68 38.71 16.02 25.58
C LYS A 68 40.20 15.78 25.76
N GLY A 69 41.00 16.43 24.91
CA GLY A 69 42.46 16.38 24.95
C GLY A 69 43.08 17.61 25.62
N SER A 70 44.13 17.43 26.43
CA SER A 70 45.04 18.51 26.83
C SER A 70 46.48 18.01 27.01
N LYS A 71 47.44 18.67 26.36
CA LYS A 71 48.89 18.42 26.50
C LYS A 71 49.30 16.95 26.38
N GLY A 72 48.77 16.25 25.38
CA GLY A 72 49.10 14.85 25.09
C GLY A 72 48.37 13.81 25.94
N TYR A 73 47.36 14.21 26.72
CA TYR A 73 46.47 13.32 27.46
C TYR A 73 45.02 13.52 27.01
N GLU A 74 44.30 12.42 26.84
CA GLU A 74 42.87 12.40 26.51
C GLU A 74 42.06 11.87 27.68
N PHE A 75 40.91 12.49 27.94
CA PHE A 75 40.00 12.10 29.01
C PHE A 75 38.62 11.84 28.42
N PHE A 76 38.08 10.65 28.68
CA PHE A 76 36.70 10.28 28.36
C PHE A 76 35.76 10.77 29.46
N PHE A 77 34.73 11.50 29.08
CA PHE A 77 33.70 11.99 29.97
C PHE A 77 32.34 11.45 29.56
N ALA A 78 31.60 10.93 30.54
CA ALA A 78 30.23 10.51 30.39
C ALA A 78 29.37 11.25 31.42
N PHE A 79 28.27 11.82 30.96
CA PHE A 79 27.33 12.56 31.79
C PHE A 79 25.88 12.15 31.49
N TYR A 80 25.00 12.32 32.46
CA TYR A 80 23.56 12.14 32.29
C TYR A 80 22.76 13.22 33.04
N ARG A 81 21.50 13.42 32.66
CA ARG A 81 20.51 14.17 33.43
C ARG A 81 19.13 13.52 33.35
N ILE A 82 18.31 13.77 34.36
CA ILE A 82 16.91 13.34 34.41
C ILE A 82 16.04 14.61 34.44
N GLY A 83 15.14 14.74 33.47
CA GLY A 83 14.36 15.95 33.17
C GLY A 83 15.11 16.98 32.31
N SER A 84 14.36 17.91 31.73
CA SER A 84 14.86 18.92 30.79
C SER A 84 15.58 20.12 31.44
N GLU A 85 15.34 20.38 32.73
CA GLU A 85 15.84 21.57 33.43
C GLU A 85 17.05 21.32 34.36
N GLY A 86 17.52 20.07 34.47
CA GLY A 86 18.63 19.69 35.34
C GLY A 86 20.01 19.87 34.70
N SER A 87 21.04 20.14 35.52
CA SER A 87 22.44 20.09 35.10
C SER A 87 22.91 18.65 34.90
N PHE A 88 23.73 18.40 33.88
CA PHE A 88 24.39 17.11 33.67
C PHE A 88 25.27 16.72 34.86
N ILE A 89 25.12 15.48 35.31
CA ILE A 89 25.88 14.86 36.39
C ILE A 89 26.78 13.79 35.79
N LYS A 90 27.99 13.62 36.35
CA LYS A 90 28.93 12.60 35.89
C LYS A 90 28.33 11.20 36.05
N LEU A 91 28.41 10.39 34.99
CA LEU A 91 28.11 8.97 35.05
C LEU A 91 29.30 8.25 35.70
N ASP A 92 29.07 7.65 36.87
CA ASP A 92 30.07 6.91 37.65
C ASP A 92 29.42 5.79 38.49
N ASP A 93 30.22 5.10 39.28
CA ASP A 93 29.83 3.99 40.14
C ASP A 93 28.81 4.38 41.24
N LYS A 94 28.58 5.68 41.47
CA LYS A 94 27.57 6.20 42.41
C LYS A 94 26.26 6.57 41.73
N SER A 95 26.19 6.50 40.41
CA SER A 95 24.98 6.81 39.64
C SER A 95 23.88 5.77 39.87
N PRO A 96 22.59 6.09 39.69
CA PRO A 96 21.50 5.12 39.85
C PRO A 96 21.69 3.89 38.96
N ALA A 97 21.40 2.70 39.48
CA ALA A 97 21.65 1.43 38.77
C ALA A 97 20.87 1.33 37.46
N ASN A 98 19.66 1.90 37.39
CA ASN A 98 18.86 1.96 36.16
C ASN A 98 19.53 2.83 35.08
N VAL A 99 20.14 3.95 35.47
CA VAL A 99 20.89 4.84 34.56
C VAL A 99 22.15 4.14 34.04
N GLN A 100 22.90 3.48 34.92
CA GLN A 100 24.08 2.70 34.52
C GLN A 100 23.71 1.55 33.56
N ASN A 101 22.62 0.83 33.84
CA ASN A 101 22.15 -0.25 32.98
C ASN A 101 21.66 0.26 31.62
N PHE A 102 20.92 1.37 31.59
CA PHE A 102 20.50 2.01 30.34
C PHE A 102 21.72 2.43 29.51
N ALA A 103 22.66 3.14 30.13
CA ALA A 103 23.86 3.63 29.47
C ALA A 103 24.64 2.47 28.81
N ASN A 104 24.83 1.36 29.52
CA ASN A 104 25.54 0.20 28.98
C ASN A 104 24.80 -0.42 27.78
N LYS A 105 23.47 -0.52 27.87
CA LYS A 105 22.66 -1.11 26.78
C LYS A 105 22.70 -0.25 25.53
N ILE A 106 22.42 1.05 25.66
CA ILE A 106 22.37 1.95 24.52
C ILE A 106 23.76 2.11 23.88
N TRP A 107 24.83 2.14 24.68
CA TRP A 107 26.20 2.18 24.16
C TRP A 107 26.54 0.98 23.28
N MET A 108 26.16 -0.24 23.69
CA MET A 108 26.38 -1.43 22.86
C MET A 108 25.60 -1.33 21.55
N LYS A 109 24.34 -0.89 21.61
CA LYS A 109 23.52 -0.74 20.40
C LYS A 109 24.08 0.32 19.43
N ILE A 110 24.65 1.41 19.95
CA ILE A 110 25.33 2.42 19.12
C ILE A 110 26.56 1.82 18.44
N VAL A 111 27.39 1.06 19.17
CA VAL A 111 28.54 0.36 18.59
C VAL A 111 28.08 -0.61 17.50
N ASP A 112 27.06 -1.42 17.77
CA ASP A 112 26.53 -2.42 16.83
C ASP A 112 25.92 -1.75 15.59
N LYS A 113 25.16 -0.66 15.74
CA LYS A 113 24.54 0.08 14.63
C LYS A 113 25.59 0.73 13.72
N ILE A 114 26.62 1.35 14.29
CA ILE A 114 27.74 1.93 13.53
C ILE A 114 28.55 0.82 12.84
N ASP A 115 28.74 -0.32 13.49
CA ASP A 115 29.37 -1.47 12.86
C ASP A 115 28.53 -2.03 11.72
N HIS A 116 27.21 -2.09 11.86
CA HIS A 116 26.29 -2.53 10.83
C HIS A 116 26.29 -1.60 9.59
N PHE A 117 26.21 -0.27 9.77
CA PHE A 117 26.40 0.68 8.66
C PHE A 117 27.73 0.45 7.93
N ASN A 118 28.78 0.14 8.69
CA ASN A 118 30.08 -0.15 8.12
C ASN A 118 30.15 -1.47 7.35
N THR A 119 29.19 -2.38 7.52
CA THR A 119 29.19 -3.74 6.97
C THR A 119 28.28 -3.92 5.75
N GLN A 120 27.14 -3.22 5.66
CA GLN A 120 26.20 -3.32 4.52
C GLN A 120 26.85 -2.99 3.17
N LEU A 121 27.76 -2.03 3.11
CA LEU A 121 28.39 -1.56 1.87
C LEU A 121 29.70 -2.28 1.50
N ALA A 122 29.93 -3.49 2.04
CA ALA A 122 31.20 -4.22 1.86
C ALA A 122 31.25 -5.10 0.60
N GLU A 123 30.12 -5.27 -0.10
CA GLU A 123 29.96 -5.98 -1.37
C GLU A 123 29.26 -5.07 -2.38
N LEU A 124 29.40 -5.33 -3.68
CA LEU A 124 28.68 -4.53 -4.69
C LEU A 124 27.18 -4.65 -4.50
N ASP A 125 26.50 -3.52 -4.65
CA ASP A 125 25.06 -3.40 -4.57
C ASP A 125 24.35 -4.43 -5.46
N ALA A 126 23.35 -5.12 -4.92
CA ALA A 126 22.61 -6.16 -5.63
C ALA A 126 21.81 -5.60 -6.82
N SER A 127 21.40 -4.34 -6.77
CA SER A 127 20.69 -3.64 -7.86
C SER A 127 21.62 -3.29 -9.02
N PHE A 128 22.95 -3.35 -8.85
CA PHE A 128 23.91 -3.10 -9.90
C PHE A 128 23.98 -4.25 -10.92
N THR A 129 22.94 -4.32 -11.74
CA THR A 129 22.70 -5.36 -12.75
C THR A 129 22.78 -4.78 -14.15
N PHE A 130 22.89 -5.66 -15.15
CA PHE A 130 22.84 -5.26 -16.55
C PHE A 130 21.54 -4.51 -16.87
N ASP A 131 20.39 -5.05 -16.45
CA ASP A 131 19.07 -4.50 -16.80
C ASP A 131 18.85 -3.12 -16.17
N LYS A 132 19.20 -2.95 -14.89
CA LYS A 132 19.07 -1.65 -14.21
C LYS A 132 19.98 -0.58 -14.84
N VAL A 133 21.23 -0.91 -15.13
CA VAL A 133 22.16 0.00 -15.83
C VAL A 133 21.64 0.34 -17.23
N PHE A 134 21.14 -0.66 -17.96
CA PHE A 134 20.60 -0.45 -19.30
C PHE A 134 19.39 0.47 -19.27
N ASN A 135 18.48 0.27 -18.32
CA ASN A 135 17.28 1.11 -18.16
C ASN A 135 17.65 2.54 -17.81
N ILE A 136 18.54 2.78 -16.84
CA ILE A 136 19.02 4.12 -16.49
C ILE A 136 19.60 4.86 -17.70
N ILE A 137 20.44 4.20 -18.49
CA ILE A 137 21.04 4.83 -19.67
C ILE A 137 19.98 5.11 -20.74
N ASN A 138 18.99 4.24 -20.87
CA ASN A 138 17.94 4.36 -21.87
C ASN A 138 16.72 5.19 -21.43
N SER A 139 16.74 5.69 -20.19
CA SER A 139 15.79 6.66 -19.63
C SER A 139 15.50 7.81 -20.61
N GLU A 140 14.27 8.32 -20.57
CA GLU A 140 13.86 9.48 -21.37
C GLU A 140 14.64 10.75 -20.97
N GLU A 141 15.08 10.83 -19.72
CA GLU A 141 15.87 11.94 -19.15
C GLU A 141 17.30 12.01 -19.70
N VAL A 142 17.78 10.91 -20.29
CA VAL A 142 19.10 10.86 -20.92
C VAL A 142 18.97 11.28 -22.39
N PRO A 143 19.40 12.50 -22.77
CA PRO A 143 19.24 12.99 -24.13
C PRO A 143 20.16 12.25 -25.11
N GLU A 144 19.66 12.02 -26.33
CA GLU A 144 20.44 11.47 -27.45
C GLU A 144 21.41 12.50 -28.03
N THR A 145 22.40 12.90 -27.24
CA THR A 145 23.45 13.86 -27.64
C THR A 145 24.83 13.37 -27.21
N GLU A 146 25.88 13.92 -27.83
CA GLU A 146 27.29 13.62 -27.48
C GLU A 146 27.64 13.94 -26.01
N TYR A 147 26.84 14.77 -25.33
CA TYR A 147 27.07 15.15 -23.93
C TYR A 147 26.30 14.28 -22.94
N GLY A 148 25.19 13.66 -23.35
CA GLY A 148 24.28 12.90 -22.49
C GLY A 148 23.68 13.75 -21.35
N LEU A 149 23.25 13.08 -20.28
CA LEU A 149 22.80 13.71 -19.04
C LEU A 149 23.99 13.90 -18.10
N ARG A 150 24.08 15.07 -17.45
CA ARG A 150 25.16 15.39 -16.52
C ARG A 150 24.63 16.11 -15.30
N PHE A 151 25.04 15.68 -14.12
CA PHE A 151 24.67 16.28 -12.84
C PHE A 151 25.75 16.01 -11.79
N ASP A 152 25.68 16.75 -10.68
CA ASP A 152 26.65 16.69 -9.60
C ASP A 152 25.98 16.14 -8.34
N LEU A 153 26.61 15.13 -7.71
CA LEU A 153 26.24 14.58 -6.40
C LEU A 153 27.30 15.01 -5.38
N GLY A 154 27.09 16.19 -4.79
CA GLY A 154 28.08 16.83 -3.93
C GLY A 154 29.32 17.28 -4.71
N ASN A 155 30.46 16.62 -4.49
CA ASN A 155 31.70 16.87 -5.24
C ASN A 155 31.90 15.90 -6.42
N THR A 156 31.02 14.89 -6.53
CA THR A 156 31.13 13.83 -7.54
C THR A 156 30.36 14.25 -8.80
N LYS A 157 31.01 14.20 -9.96
CA LYS A 157 30.39 14.50 -11.26
C LYS A 157 29.92 13.23 -11.93
N ILE A 158 28.66 13.22 -12.36
CA ILE A 158 28.04 12.10 -13.06
C ILE A 158 27.79 12.48 -14.52
N ALA A 159 28.09 11.54 -15.43
CA ALA A 159 27.72 11.64 -16.83
C ALA A 159 27.11 10.32 -17.33
N ILE A 160 25.89 10.37 -17.87
CA ILE A 160 25.16 9.23 -18.42
C ILE A 160 24.95 9.46 -19.91
N GLN A 161 25.37 8.52 -20.75
CA GLN A 161 25.41 8.69 -22.20
C GLN A 161 24.86 7.46 -22.91
N LYS A 162 23.88 7.67 -23.78
CA LYS A 162 23.46 6.70 -24.81
C LYS A 162 24.56 6.52 -25.85
N THR A 163 24.52 5.39 -26.56
CA THR A 163 25.46 5.09 -27.65
C THR A 163 25.57 6.27 -28.63
N TYR A 164 26.80 6.75 -28.84
CA TYR A 164 27.09 7.85 -29.77
C TYR A 164 28.36 7.57 -30.57
N ILE A 165 28.52 8.28 -31.68
CA ILE A 165 29.72 8.22 -32.51
C ILE A 165 30.60 9.40 -32.15
N ASP A 166 31.81 9.12 -31.67
CA ASP A 166 32.83 10.15 -31.47
C ASP A 166 33.20 10.75 -32.83
N LEU A 167 33.04 12.06 -32.97
CA LEU A 167 33.25 12.76 -34.23
C LEU A 167 34.75 12.92 -34.60
N ASP A 168 35.65 12.78 -33.63
CA ASP A 168 37.09 12.96 -33.82
C ASP A 168 37.78 11.67 -34.34
N ASP A 169 37.32 10.49 -33.90
CA ASP A 169 37.90 9.20 -34.30
C ASP A 169 36.93 8.21 -34.97
N ASN A 170 35.65 8.59 -35.09
CA ASN A 170 34.58 7.83 -35.72
C ASN A 170 34.36 6.44 -35.08
N GLN A 171 34.69 6.31 -33.79
CA GLN A 171 34.36 5.13 -32.98
C GLN A 171 32.95 5.25 -32.40
N GLU A 172 32.23 4.12 -32.43
CA GLU A 172 30.98 3.96 -31.70
C GLU A 172 31.31 3.72 -30.22
N LEU A 173 31.05 4.73 -29.40
CA LEU A 173 31.12 4.64 -27.95
C LEU A 173 29.73 4.22 -27.47
N GLY A 174 29.70 3.10 -26.75
CA GLY A 174 28.45 2.49 -26.30
C GLY A 174 27.88 3.18 -25.08
N ASP A 175 26.65 2.81 -24.75
CA ASP A 175 25.92 3.16 -23.52
C ASP A 175 26.85 3.14 -22.29
N SER A 176 26.98 4.28 -21.60
CA SER A 176 27.92 4.41 -20.48
C SER A 176 27.47 5.36 -19.37
N ILE A 177 27.98 5.09 -18.16
CA ILE A 177 27.90 5.95 -16.98
C ILE A 177 29.33 6.22 -16.52
N THR A 178 29.65 7.49 -16.28
CA THR A 178 30.94 7.94 -15.74
C THR A 178 30.71 8.65 -14.41
N ILE A 179 31.50 8.27 -13.40
CA ILE A 179 31.49 8.84 -12.06
C ILE A 179 32.90 9.38 -11.78
N ASP A 180 33.04 10.68 -11.60
CA ASP A 180 34.33 11.36 -11.37
C ASP A 180 34.31 12.14 -10.05
N ASP A 181 35.03 11.63 -9.06
CA ASP A 181 35.22 12.25 -7.74
C ASP A 181 36.43 13.19 -7.75
N ASP A 182 36.30 14.30 -8.48
CA ASP A 182 37.31 15.37 -8.63
C ASP A 182 38.74 14.87 -8.94
N GLY A 183 38.85 13.80 -9.75
CA GLY A 183 40.13 13.19 -10.15
C GLY A 183 40.78 12.26 -9.12
N GLU A 184 40.20 12.09 -7.92
CA GLU A 184 40.64 11.09 -6.92
C GLU A 184 40.12 9.69 -7.23
N LEU A 185 38.98 9.57 -7.88
CA LEU A 185 38.43 8.29 -8.31
C LEU A 185 37.57 8.48 -9.55
N LEU A 186 37.88 7.73 -10.61
CA LEU A 186 37.09 7.67 -11.82
C LEU A 186 36.55 6.26 -11.98
N ILE A 187 35.22 6.11 -12.01
CA ILE A 187 34.52 4.85 -12.31
C ILE A 187 33.85 5.00 -13.68
N TYR A 188 34.02 3.98 -14.50
CA TYR A 188 33.45 3.90 -15.84
C TYR A 188 32.65 2.61 -15.99
N ILE A 189 31.38 2.75 -16.32
CA ILE A 189 30.42 1.66 -16.52
C ILE A 189 30.00 1.72 -17.98
N ARG A 190 30.05 0.59 -18.68
CA ARG A 190 29.69 0.51 -20.10
C ARG A 190 28.91 -0.74 -20.40
N VAL A 191 27.84 -0.60 -21.17
CA VAL A 191 27.17 -1.71 -21.84
C VAL A 191 27.80 -1.89 -23.22
N SER A 192 28.30 -3.08 -23.49
CA SER A 192 28.94 -3.42 -24.76
C SER A 192 28.26 -4.64 -25.39
N LYS A 193 28.16 -4.64 -26.73
CA LYS A 193 27.58 -5.72 -27.53
C LYS A 193 28.68 -6.44 -28.30
N ALA A 194 28.86 -7.74 -28.08
CA ALA A 194 29.73 -8.58 -28.89
C ALA A 194 29.06 -9.93 -29.19
N ASN A 195 29.07 -10.34 -30.46
CA ASN A 195 28.52 -11.63 -30.91
C ASN A 195 27.08 -11.89 -30.42
N GLU A 196 26.19 -10.89 -30.57
CA GLU A 196 24.78 -10.95 -30.14
C GLU A 196 24.57 -11.11 -28.62
N LYS A 197 25.62 -10.91 -27.80
CA LYS A 197 25.52 -10.86 -26.34
C LYS A 197 25.92 -9.49 -25.82
N SER A 198 25.09 -8.95 -24.92
CA SER A 198 25.39 -7.74 -24.18
C SER A 198 26.14 -8.09 -22.89
N PHE A 199 27.09 -7.26 -22.49
CA PHE A 199 27.84 -7.41 -21.24
C PHE A 199 28.05 -6.05 -20.59
N LEU A 200 27.98 -6.05 -19.26
CA LEU A 200 28.28 -4.91 -18.41
C LEU A 200 29.78 -4.92 -18.09
N ILE A 201 30.46 -3.82 -18.41
CA ILE A 201 31.85 -3.57 -18.05
C ILE A 201 31.85 -2.48 -17.00
N SER A 202 32.37 -2.76 -15.81
CA SER A 202 32.59 -1.77 -14.76
C SER A 202 34.07 -1.75 -14.40
N ILE A 203 34.70 -0.60 -14.54
CA ILE A 203 36.12 -0.40 -14.26
C ILE A 203 36.33 0.90 -13.48
N TYR A 204 37.38 1.00 -12.70
CA TYR A 204 37.75 2.22 -11.99
C TYR A 204 39.25 2.50 -12.04
N LYS A 205 39.65 3.75 -11.78
CA LYS A 205 41.05 4.16 -11.51
C LYS A 205 41.09 5.14 -10.34
N GLU A 206 42.05 5.01 -9.43
CA GLU A 206 42.20 5.86 -8.22
C GLU A 206 42.97 7.18 -8.48
N ASN A 207 43.40 7.45 -9.71
CA ASN A 207 43.98 8.72 -10.19
C ASN A 207 44.38 8.57 -11.66
N ASP A 208 44.82 9.68 -12.29
CA ASP A 208 45.26 9.71 -13.68
C ASP A 208 46.51 8.88 -14.01
N GLU A 209 47.33 8.56 -13.01
CA GLU A 209 48.53 7.74 -13.20
C GLU A 209 48.25 6.23 -13.00
N SER A 210 47.05 5.86 -12.52
CA SER A 210 46.66 4.49 -12.22
C SER A 210 46.10 3.76 -13.45
N GLU A 211 46.36 2.46 -13.54
CA GLU A 211 45.72 1.59 -14.53
C GLU A 211 44.25 1.33 -14.15
N TYR A 212 43.41 1.10 -15.16
CA TYR A 212 42.02 0.69 -14.94
C TYR A 212 41.96 -0.72 -14.34
N VAL A 213 41.19 -0.87 -13.28
CA VAL A 213 40.92 -2.13 -12.59
C VAL A 213 39.43 -2.46 -12.70
N GLN A 214 39.09 -3.74 -12.84
CA GLN A 214 37.70 -4.17 -12.84
C GLN A 214 37.05 -3.92 -11.47
N LEU A 215 35.88 -3.29 -11.46
CA LEU A 215 35.06 -3.14 -10.27
C LEU A 215 34.31 -4.45 -10.00
N ASN A 216 34.57 -5.06 -8.86
CA ASN A 216 33.99 -6.33 -8.42
C ASN A 216 34.05 -6.44 -6.88
N ASN A 217 33.50 -7.51 -6.29
CA ASN A 217 33.53 -7.73 -4.83
C ASN A 217 34.95 -7.90 -4.23
N GLU A 218 35.99 -8.07 -5.05
CA GLU A 218 37.38 -8.12 -4.61
C GLU A 218 38.06 -6.72 -4.59
N SER A 219 37.36 -5.68 -5.06
CA SER A 219 37.85 -4.31 -5.08
C SER A 219 38.02 -3.76 -3.64
N PRO A 220 38.87 -2.73 -3.43
CA PRO A 220 39.04 -2.12 -2.11
C PRO A 220 37.69 -1.68 -1.54
N LYS A 221 37.40 -2.05 -0.29
CA LYS A 221 36.11 -1.75 0.36
C LYS A 221 35.70 -0.29 0.26
N LYS A 222 36.66 0.65 0.39
CA LYS A 222 36.40 2.09 0.24
C LYS A 222 35.77 2.45 -1.12
N ILE A 223 36.17 1.74 -2.18
CA ILE A 223 35.71 1.98 -3.56
C ILE A 223 34.33 1.35 -3.75
N ILE A 224 34.11 0.14 -3.24
CA ILE A 224 32.80 -0.52 -3.26
C ILE A 224 31.78 0.33 -2.50
N LYS A 225 32.13 0.80 -1.30
CA LYS A 225 31.28 1.70 -0.50
C LYS A 225 30.92 2.98 -1.24
N PHE A 226 31.93 3.66 -1.79
CA PHE A 226 31.73 4.87 -2.58
C PHE A 226 30.83 4.60 -3.78
N PHE A 227 31.11 3.52 -4.52
CA PHE A 227 30.35 3.14 -5.69
C PHE A 227 28.88 2.88 -5.36
N ASN A 228 28.58 2.03 -4.38
CA ASN A 228 27.21 1.71 -4.00
C ASN A 228 26.43 2.97 -3.61
N LYS A 229 27.04 3.84 -2.80
CA LYS A 229 26.44 5.12 -2.42
C LYS A 229 26.06 5.97 -3.63
N ILE A 230 27.00 6.15 -4.57
CA ILE A 230 26.75 6.95 -5.76
C ILE A 230 25.77 6.26 -6.70
N TRP A 231 25.84 4.94 -6.85
CA TRP A 231 24.94 4.15 -7.67
C TRP A 231 23.48 4.31 -7.20
N LEU A 232 23.22 4.19 -5.91
CA LEU A 232 21.89 4.42 -5.32
C LEU A 232 21.40 5.85 -5.61
N GLN A 233 22.25 6.85 -5.41
CA GLN A 233 21.89 8.25 -5.70
C GLN A 233 21.63 8.51 -7.19
N ILE A 234 22.31 7.81 -8.11
CA ILE A 234 22.03 7.90 -9.55
C ILE A 234 20.67 7.27 -9.86
N VAL A 235 20.38 6.10 -9.28
CA VAL A 235 19.08 5.42 -9.45
C VAL A 235 17.97 6.35 -8.96
N GLU A 236 18.10 6.88 -7.75
CA GLU A 236 17.16 7.83 -7.15
C GLU A 236 16.97 9.08 -8.01
N GLU A 237 18.04 9.74 -8.47
CA GLU A 237 17.92 10.97 -9.27
C GLU A 237 17.17 10.73 -10.58
N ILE A 238 17.45 9.62 -11.26
CA ILE A 238 16.84 9.27 -12.54
C ILE A 238 15.38 8.86 -12.34
N GLU A 239 15.10 7.96 -11.41
CA GLU A 239 13.74 7.51 -11.11
C GLU A 239 12.88 8.64 -10.57
N TYR A 240 13.42 9.50 -9.71
CA TYR A 240 12.73 10.71 -9.26
C TYR A 240 12.42 11.65 -10.43
N SER A 241 13.34 11.83 -11.38
CA SER A 241 13.12 12.69 -12.54
C SER A 241 12.08 12.12 -13.54
N GLU A 242 12.12 10.82 -13.85
CA GLU A 242 11.10 10.14 -14.67
C GLU A 242 9.71 10.23 -14.03
N ASN A 243 9.66 10.09 -12.70
CA ASN A 243 8.44 10.25 -11.90
C ASN A 243 8.02 11.72 -11.73
N SER A 244 8.95 12.67 -11.86
CA SER A 244 8.66 14.11 -11.86
C SER A 244 7.96 14.56 -13.14
N GLU A 245 8.08 13.87 -14.26
CA GLU A 245 7.33 14.22 -15.48
C GLU A 245 5.83 13.92 -15.33
N TYR A 246 5.47 12.87 -14.58
CA TYR A 246 4.07 12.54 -14.21
C TYR A 246 3.43 13.57 -13.26
N THR A 247 4.23 14.26 -12.44
CA THR A 247 3.75 15.19 -11.40
C THR A 247 4.03 16.67 -11.69
N SER A 248 4.98 17.01 -12.58
CA SER A 248 5.36 18.39 -12.90
C SER A 248 4.22 19.23 -13.50
N ASN A 249 3.20 18.57 -14.07
CA ASN A 249 1.97 19.19 -14.55
C ASN A 249 0.75 18.93 -13.64
N LEU A 250 0.92 18.14 -12.58
CA LEU A 250 -0.15 17.76 -11.66
C LEU A 250 -0.37 18.87 -10.63
N THR A 251 -1.15 19.88 -11.03
CA THR A 251 -1.65 20.88 -10.07
C THR A 251 -2.92 20.38 -9.39
N LYS A 252 -3.24 20.90 -8.20
CA LYS A 252 -4.53 20.63 -7.53
C LYS A 252 -5.75 20.86 -8.43
N GLU A 253 -5.71 21.89 -9.29
CA GLU A 253 -6.78 22.18 -10.25
C GLU A 253 -6.91 21.08 -11.31
N VAL A 254 -5.78 20.62 -11.86
CA VAL A 254 -5.74 19.52 -12.85
C VAL A 254 -6.22 18.22 -12.21
N PHE A 255 -5.72 17.89 -11.03
CA PHE A 255 -6.13 16.70 -10.27
C PHE A 255 -7.63 16.69 -10.01
N MET A 256 -8.19 17.79 -9.49
CA MET A 256 -9.63 17.88 -9.22
C MET A 256 -10.48 17.77 -10.49
N LYS A 257 -9.97 18.25 -11.64
CA LYS A 257 -10.69 18.22 -12.91
C LYS A 257 -10.80 16.80 -13.49
N ALA A 258 -9.87 15.90 -13.16
CA ALA A 258 -9.91 14.50 -13.62
C ALA A 258 -11.16 13.75 -13.12
N PHE A 259 -11.73 14.16 -11.99
CA PHE A 259 -12.95 13.57 -11.43
C PHE A 259 -14.24 14.04 -12.13
N CYS A 260 -14.13 14.87 -13.18
CA CYS A 260 -15.24 15.33 -14.01
C CYS A 260 -16.41 15.91 -13.20
N ASP A 261 -17.57 15.24 -13.21
CA ASP A 261 -18.80 15.68 -12.52
C ASP A 261 -18.88 15.19 -11.06
N TYR A 262 -17.91 14.40 -10.59
CA TYR A 262 -17.88 13.85 -9.24
C TYR A 262 -17.16 14.79 -8.26
N LYS A 263 -17.72 14.93 -7.06
CA LYS A 263 -17.03 15.63 -5.97
C LYS A 263 -15.85 14.77 -5.52
N VAL A 264 -14.64 15.30 -5.64
CA VAL A 264 -13.42 14.69 -5.07
C VAL A 264 -13.60 14.52 -3.56
N PRO A 265 -13.28 13.35 -2.98
CA PRO A 265 -13.24 13.17 -1.53
C PRO A 265 -12.34 14.20 -0.85
N ASP A 266 -12.81 14.76 0.27
CA ASP A 266 -12.03 15.75 1.02
C ASP A 266 -10.73 15.11 1.56
N ASP A 267 -10.77 13.83 1.95
CA ASP A 267 -9.61 13.05 2.39
C ASP A 267 -8.53 12.94 1.29
N LEU A 268 -8.93 12.83 0.02
CA LEU A 268 -8.02 12.75 -1.12
C LEU A 268 -7.39 14.12 -1.45
N ILE A 269 -8.14 15.20 -1.22
CA ILE A 269 -7.60 16.56 -1.29
C ILE A 269 -6.56 16.79 -0.19
N MET A 270 -6.81 16.29 1.01
CA MET A 270 -5.84 16.40 2.11
C MET A 270 -4.57 15.57 1.81
N LEU A 271 -4.70 14.39 1.19
CA LEU A 271 -3.54 13.61 0.73
C LEU A 271 -2.72 14.39 -0.31
N PHE A 272 -3.38 15.05 -1.27
CA PHE A 272 -2.69 15.88 -2.26
C PHE A 272 -1.89 17.00 -1.58
N GLU A 273 -2.46 17.68 -0.59
CA GLU A 273 -1.78 18.73 0.18
C GLU A 273 -0.63 18.19 1.02
N PHE A 274 -0.76 16.97 1.54
CA PHE A 274 0.33 16.27 2.20
C PHE A 274 1.50 15.99 1.23
N ALA A 275 1.19 15.43 0.06
CA ALA A 275 2.18 15.10 -0.97
C ALA A 275 2.94 16.34 -1.50
N GLU A 276 2.28 17.49 -1.61
CA GLU A 276 2.93 18.77 -1.95
C GLU A 276 3.99 19.23 -0.93
N ILE A 277 3.84 18.83 0.34
CA ILE A 277 4.76 19.20 1.42
C ILE A 277 5.90 18.19 1.54
N TYR A 278 5.56 16.91 1.47
CA TYR A 278 6.45 15.81 1.84
C TYR A 278 7.05 15.04 0.66
N GLY A 279 6.65 15.37 -0.58
CA GLY A 279 7.05 14.68 -1.80
C GLY A 279 5.95 13.73 -2.28
N HIS A 280 5.68 13.70 -3.58
CA HIS A 280 4.61 12.87 -4.17
C HIS A 280 4.92 11.38 -4.22
N PHE A 281 6.18 11.00 -4.01
CA PHE A 281 6.70 9.62 -4.06
C PHE A 281 7.37 9.18 -2.75
N ASP A 282 7.41 10.06 -1.74
CA ASP A 282 8.33 9.91 -0.62
C ASP A 282 7.70 9.23 0.59
N TYR A 283 6.40 8.91 0.59
CA TYR A 283 5.68 8.48 1.79
C TYR A 283 5.16 7.05 1.80
N SER A 284 5.19 6.37 0.64
CA SER A 284 4.84 4.96 0.53
C SER A 284 5.41 4.41 -0.78
N GLU A 285 6.02 3.23 -0.74
CA GLU A 285 6.67 2.60 -1.88
C GLU A 285 5.74 2.57 -3.11
N SER A 286 6.18 3.24 -4.18
CA SER A 286 5.52 3.37 -5.48
C SER A 286 4.06 3.81 -5.49
N PHE A 287 3.59 4.42 -4.41
CA PHE A 287 2.31 5.12 -4.37
C PHE A 287 2.50 6.59 -4.72
N TYR A 288 1.73 7.07 -5.71
CA TYR A 288 1.73 8.49 -6.07
C TYR A 288 0.41 8.91 -6.70
N LEU A 289 -0.02 10.15 -6.45
CA LEU A 289 -1.22 10.70 -7.09
C LEU A 289 -0.91 11.05 -8.55
N THR A 290 -1.88 10.78 -9.43
CA THR A 290 -1.76 11.09 -10.86
C THR A 290 -3.11 11.40 -11.48
N THR A 291 -3.09 11.97 -12.69
CA THR A 291 -4.27 12.07 -13.55
C THR A 291 -4.02 11.26 -14.82
N LYS A 292 -4.75 10.16 -15.01
CA LYS A 292 -4.70 9.39 -16.25
C LYS A 292 -5.90 9.75 -17.15
N ASP A 293 -5.63 10.06 -18.41
CA ASP A 293 -6.63 10.25 -19.47
C ASP A 293 -7.16 8.89 -19.95
N ASP A 294 -7.60 8.05 -19.00
CA ASP A 294 -8.07 6.67 -19.15
C ASP A 294 -7.21 5.75 -20.03
N THR A 295 -5.94 6.10 -20.23
CA THR A 295 -4.97 5.33 -21.03
C THR A 295 -4.73 3.95 -20.45
N GLY A 296 -4.75 3.81 -19.12
CA GLY A 296 -4.69 2.51 -18.43
C GLY A 296 -5.93 1.68 -18.73
N LEU A 297 -7.13 2.23 -18.48
CA LEU A 297 -8.41 1.55 -18.78
C LEU A 297 -8.57 1.12 -20.25
N LYS A 298 -8.05 1.88 -21.22
CA LYS A 298 -8.09 1.52 -22.65
C LYS A 298 -7.37 0.21 -22.98
N THR A 299 -6.39 -0.18 -22.17
CA THR A 299 -5.68 -1.46 -22.37
C THR A 299 -6.60 -2.67 -22.16
N TRP A 300 -7.69 -2.50 -21.38
CA TRP A 300 -8.68 -3.53 -21.08
C TRP A 300 -9.81 -3.55 -22.10
N THR A 301 -10.42 -2.39 -22.37
CA THR A 301 -11.50 -2.26 -23.35
C THR A 301 -11.70 -0.81 -23.78
N GLU A 302 -12.16 -0.63 -25.03
CA GLU A 302 -12.55 0.67 -25.58
C GLU A 302 -14.01 1.04 -25.27
N GLU A 303 -14.76 0.16 -24.62
CA GLU A 303 -16.18 0.38 -24.30
C GLU A 303 -16.36 1.52 -23.30
N MET A 304 -17.14 2.53 -23.68
CA MET A 304 -17.32 3.75 -22.88
C MET A 304 -18.08 3.49 -21.57
N GLU A 305 -18.97 2.50 -21.53
CA GLU A 305 -19.67 2.10 -20.28
C GLU A 305 -18.67 1.59 -19.22
N PHE A 306 -17.64 0.84 -19.66
CA PHE A 306 -16.56 0.40 -18.78
C PHE A 306 -15.71 1.59 -18.32
N ARG A 307 -15.25 2.42 -19.26
CA ARG A 307 -14.38 3.56 -18.95
C ARG A 307 -15.03 4.57 -18.02
N ASN A 308 -16.34 4.81 -18.16
CA ASN A 308 -17.08 5.72 -17.29
C ASN A 308 -17.39 5.12 -15.91
N ALA A 309 -17.20 3.82 -15.72
CA ALA A 309 -17.41 3.15 -14.44
C ALA A 309 -16.20 3.28 -13.51
N PHE A 310 -15.08 3.85 -13.98
CA PHE A 310 -13.88 4.02 -13.16
C PHE A 310 -13.29 5.42 -13.26
N ILE A 311 -12.62 5.85 -12.19
CA ILE A 311 -11.78 7.05 -12.18
C ILE A 311 -10.43 6.67 -11.57
N GLU A 312 -9.41 6.50 -12.42
CA GLU A 312 -8.01 6.29 -12.01
C GLU A 312 -7.46 7.57 -11.37
N PHE A 313 -6.73 7.45 -10.25
CA PHE A 313 -6.23 8.63 -9.52
C PHE A 313 -4.86 8.46 -8.87
N ALA A 314 -4.29 7.25 -8.84
CA ALA A 314 -2.97 7.00 -8.28
C ALA A 314 -2.28 5.82 -8.97
N GLY A 315 -0.95 5.87 -9.05
CA GLY A 315 -0.13 4.71 -9.40
C GLY A 315 -0.02 3.77 -8.20
N ALA A 316 0.11 2.48 -8.48
CA ALA A 316 0.13 1.42 -7.47
C ALA A 316 1.46 0.66 -7.36
N ASN A 317 2.28 0.62 -8.41
CA ASN A 317 3.60 -0.01 -8.37
C ASN A 317 4.53 0.65 -9.40
N GLY A 318 5.82 0.30 -9.36
CA GLY A 318 6.83 0.82 -10.29
C GLY A 318 6.69 0.33 -11.73
N THR A 319 5.83 -0.64 -12.03
CA THR A 319 5.71 -1.28 -13.35
C THR A 319 4.47 -0.86 -14.16
N GLY A 320 3.52 -0.18 -13.53
CA GLY A 320 2.42 0.51 -14.21
C GLY A 320 1.00 0.14 -13.75
N SER A 321 0.86 -0.55 -12.62
CA SER A 321 -0.43 -0.79 -11.97
C SER A 321 -1.04 0.51 -11.42
N ASP A 322 -2.36 0.56 -11.33
CA ASP A 322 -3.10 1.78 -10.98
C ASP A 322 -4.22 1.54 -9.97
N TYR A 323 -4.47 2.53 -9.12
CA TYR A 323 -5.69 2.61 -8.30
C TYR A 323 -6.75 3.48 -8.98
N GLY A 324 -8.00 3.04 -8.87
CA GLY A 324 -9.15 3.81 -9.30
C GLY A 324 -10.39 3.58 -8.45
N PHE A 325 -11.30 4.55 -8.43
CA PHE A 325 -12.64 4.35 -7.88
C PHE A 325 -13.47 3.50 -8.83
N TRP A 326 -14.23 2.54 -8.31
CA TRP A 326 -15.33 1.93 -9.06
C TRP A 326 -16.65 2.62 -8.73
N ILE A 327 -17.23 3.28 -9.74
CA ILE A 327 -18.31 4.25 -9.57
C ILE A 327 -19.66 3.54 -9.48
N ILE A 328 -20.06 3.22 -8.23
CA ILE A 328 -21.34 2.62 -7.90
C ILE A 328 -22.30 3.57 -7.17
N ASP A 329 -21.79 4.71 -6.69
CA ASP A 329 -22.54 5.79 -6.04
C ASP A 329 -22.04 7.16 -6.53
N LYS A 330 -22.87 8.20 -6.43
CA LYS A 330 -22.47 9.58 -6.77
C LYS A 330 -21.48 10.17 -5.76
N ASN A 331 -21.50 9.69 -4.53
CA ASN A 331 -20.55 10.05 -3.49
C ASN A 331 -19.39 9.06 -3.52
N LEU A 332 -18.21 9.53 -3.96
CA LEU A 332 -17.02 8.70 -4.09
C LEU A 332 -16.54 8.10 -2.75
N ASN A 333 -16.92 8.67 -1.60
CA ASN A 333 -16.64 8.08 -0.29
C ASN A 333 -17.38 6.75 -0.04
N LYS A 334 -18.42 6.45 -0.83
CA LYS A 334 -19.17 5.19 -0.79
C LYS A 334 -18.74 4.21 -1.87
N CYS A 335 -17.79 4.59 -2.72
CA CYS A 335 -17.31 3.77 -3.82
C CYS A 335 -16.05 3.00 -3.38
N PRO A 336 -15.94 1.71 -3.72
CA PRO A 336 -14.73 0.95 -3.43
C PRO A 336 -13.58 1.38 -4.35
N ILE A 337 -12.37 1.05 -3.90
CA ILE A 337 -11.15 1.22 -4.66
C ILE A 337 -10.82 -0.10 -5.35
N VAL A 338 -10.54 0.00 -6.64
CA VAL A 338 -10.06 -1.07 -7.51
C VAL A 338 -8.60 -0.82 -7.83
N ILE A 339 -7.83 -1.89 -7.92
CA ILE A 339 -6.48 -1.90 -8.45
C ILE A 339 -6.46 -2.63 -9.80
N PHE A 340 -5.80 -2.03 -10.77
CA PHE A 340 -5.58 -2.57 -12.12
C PHE A 340 -4.14 -3.05 -12.23
N GLY A 341 -3.93 -4.35 -12.43
CA GLY A 341 -2.60 -4.94 -12.58
C GLY A 341 -2.05 -4.75 -13.98
N ASP A 342 -0.80 -4.30 -14.09
CA ASP A 342 -0.06 -4.21 -15.36
C ASP A 342 0.36 -5.58 -15.90
N GLU A 343 0.51 -6.57 -15.02
CA GLU A 343 0.65 -7.98 -15.38
C GLU A 343 -0.70 -8.68 -15.61
N GLY A 344 -1.82 -7.99 -15.40
CA GLY A 344 -3.18 -8.52 -15.44
C GLY A 344 -3.86 -8.58 -14.08
N GLY A 345 -5.17 -8.88 -14.07
CA GLY A 345 -6.03 -8.81 -12.88
C GLY A 345 -6.66 -7.44 -12.64
N ILE A 346 -7.90 -7.45 -12.14
CA ILE A 346 -8.63 -6.26 -11.69
C ILE A 346 -9.32 -6.63 -10.38
N HIS A 347 -8.88 -6.03 -9.27
CA HIS A 347 -9.26 -6.47 -7.93
C HIS A 347 -9.77 -5.32 -7.09
N ILE A 348 -10.73 -5.60 -6.20
CA ILE A 348 -11.07 -4.69 -5.11
C ILE A 348 -9.93 -4.74 -4.09
N ILE A 349 -9.44 -3.58 -3.70
CA ILE A 349 -8.35 -3.46 -2.71
C ILE A 349 -8.80 -2.76 -1.42
N ALA A 350 -9.83 -1.90 -1.47
CA ALA A 350 -10.36 -1.22 -0.31
C ALA A 350 -11.85 -0.87 -0.48
N GLU A 351 -12.61 -0.80 0.61
CA GLU A 351 -14.04 -0.45 0.57
C GLU A 351 -14.30 1.03 0.27
N ASN A 352 -13.30 1.89 0.53
CA ASN A 352 -13.35 3.33 0.35
C ASN A 352 -11.94 3.92 0.44
N ILE A 353 -11.84 5.22 0.18
CA ILE A 353 -10.55 5.93 0.16
C ILE A 353 -9.81 5.86 1.50
N ARG A 354 -10.49 5.86 2.65
CA ARG A 354 -9.83 5.83 3.97
C ARG A 354 -9.13 4.50 4.22
N GLN A 355 -9.75 3.39 3.83
CA GLN A 355 -9.10 2.09 3.91
C GLN A 355 -7.90 1.99 2.97
N LEU A 356 -7.95 2.59 1.77
CA LEU A 356 -6.75 2.70 0.93
C LEU A 356 -5.66 3.53 1.62
N LEU A 357 -5.98 4.71 2.16
CA LEU A 357 -5.01 5.53 2.88
C LEU A 357 -4.37 4.78 4.05
N GLN A 358 -5.14 3.93 4.73
CA GLN A 358 -4.63 3.03 5.75
C GLN A 358 -3.71 1.95 5.15
N LEU A 359 -4.09 1.29 4.06
CA LEU A 359 -3.21 0.30 3.40
C LEU A 359 -1.87 0.89 2.95
N VAL A 360 -1.87 2.11 2.44
CA VAL A 360 -0.65 2.84 2.00
C VAL A 360 0.34 3.04 3.17
N THR A 361 -0.13 2.99 4.42
CA THR A 361 0.78 3.00 5.59
C THR A 361 1.60 1.73 5.76
N PHE A 362 1.37 0.69 4.96
CA PHE A 362 2.22 -0.51 4.95
C PHE A 362 3.54 -0.27 4.21
N ASP A 363 3.59 0.74 3.33
CA ASP A 363 4.82 1.19 2.65
C ASP A 363 5.52 0.13 1.80
N HIS A 364 4.71 -0.66 1.10
CA HIS A 364 5.17 -1.63 0.14
C HIS A 364 4.30 -1.62 -1.10
N GLU A 365 4.87 -2.00 -2.23
CA GLU A 365 4.08 -2.22 -3.44
C GLU A 365 3.10 -3.41 -3.24
N PRO A 366 1.85 -3.30 -3.69
CA PRO A 366 0.98 -4.45 -3.82
C PRO A 366 1.48 -5.37 -4.95
N TYR A 367 1.57 -6.66 -4.67
CA TYR A 367 1.70 -7.66 -5.72
C TYR A 367 0.34 -7.89 -6.37
N VAL A 368 0.22 -7.60 -7.66
CA VAL A 368 -1.01 -7.76 -8.42
C VAL A 368 -0.82 -8.83 -9.48
N SER A 369 -1.58 -9.91 -9.37
CA SER A 369 -1.60 -10.97 -10.37
C SER A 369 -3.00 -11.10 -10.99
N PHE A 370 -3.12 -11.95 -12.03
CA PHE A 370 -4.42 -12.34 -12.55
C PHE A 370 -5.36 -12.96 -11.50
N GLU A 371 -4.83 -13.56 -10.44
CA GLU A 371 -5.60 -14.38 -9.51
C GLU A 371 -5.92 -13.67 -8.19
N ASP A 372 -4.96 -12.92 -7.66
CA ASP A 372 -5.03 -12.29 -6.34
C ASP A 372 -4.26 -10.97 -6.31
N VAL A 373 -4.55 -10.17 -5.27
CA VAL A 373 -3.76 -9.02 -4.85
C VAL A 373 -3.42 -9.14 -3.36
N TYR A 374 -2.16 -8.89 -3.01
CA TYR A 374 -1.70 -8.91 -1.63
C TYR A 374 -0.47 -8.02 -1.45
N TYR A 375 -0.19 -7.65 -0.22
CA TYR A 375 1.09 -7.06 0.16
C TYR A 375 1.95 -8.14 0.81
N TYR A 376 3.25 -8.10 0.58
CA TYR A 376 4.21 -8.98 1.24
C TYR A 376 5.50 -8.23 1.51
N ILE A 377 6.24 -8.66 2.52
CA ILE A 377 7.59 -8.23 2.81
C ILE A 377 8.52 -9.33 2.35
N ASP A 378 9.51 -9.01 1.50
CA ASP A 378 10.51 -10.00 1.10
C ASP A 378 11.45 -10.29 2.29
N ASP A 379 11.22 -11.40 2.99
CA ASP A 379 12.04 -11.88 4.11
C ASP A 379 13.53 -12.10 3.73
N GLU A 380 13.89 -12.16 2.44
CA GLU A 380 15.28 -12.26 1.99
C GLU A 380 15.98 -10.88 1.93
N GLU A 381 15.23 -9.78 1.88
CA GLU A 381 15.73 -8.40 1.94
C GLU A 381 15.94 -7.97 3.41
N ASN A 382 17.07 -8.37 3.98
CA ASN A 382 17.43 -8.09 5.38
C ASN A 382 17.66 -6.58 5.71
N ASP A 383 17.40 -5.68 4.78
CA ASP A 383 17.75 -4.25 4.83
C ASP A 383 16.61 -3.34 4.30
N TYR A 384 15.34 -3.70 4.51
CA TYR A 384 14.21 -2.81 4.16
C TYR A 384 14.26 -1.50 4.97
N GLU A 385 14.31 -0.37 4.25
CA GLU A 385 14.18 0.97 4.80
C GLU A 385 12.86 1.59 4.33
N HIS A 386 12.09 2.12 5.27
CA HIS A 386 10.86 2.84 4.96
C HIS A 386 11.10 4.03 4.03
N SER A 387 10.07 4.36 3.25
CA SER A 387 10.02 5.58 2.45
C SER A 387 10.31 6.81 3.33
N ARG A 388 11.03 7.78 2.75
CA ARG A 388 11.60 8.93 3.46
C ARG A 388 10.63 9.67 4.40
N SER A 389 9.39 9.85 3.97
CA SER A 389 8.31 10.57 4.64
C SER A 389 7.23 9.63 5.20
N HIS A 390 7.54 8.34 5.33
CA HIS A 390 6.62 7.32 5.84
C HIS A 390 6.14 7.61 7.27
N THR A 391 7.06 8.04 8.14
CA THR A 391 6.73 8.37 9.53
C THR A 391 5.77 9.56 9.61
N GLU A 392 5.96 10.56 8.76
CA GLU A 392 5.07 11.71 8.64
C GLU A 392 3.69 11.29 8.12
N TYR A 393 3.65 10.36 7.17
CA TYR A 393 2.40 9.86 6.60
C TYR A 393 1.59 9.03 7.58
N THR A 394 2.22 8.08 8.28
CA THR A 394 1.56 7.25 9.32
C THR A 394 0.98 8.13 10.45
N ASN A 395 1.74 9.12 10.91
CA ASN A 395 1.26 10.10 11.89
C ASN A 395 0.10 10.93 11.33
N TRP A 396 0.22 11.42 10.09
CA TRP A 396 -0.83 12.19 9.43
C TRP A 396 -2.13 11.38 9.28
N VAL A 397 -2.05 10.11 8.87
CA VAL A 397 -3.20 9.20 8.78
C VAL A 397 -3.86 9.03 10.16
N LYS A 398 -3.05 8.84 11.21
CA LYS A 398 -3.53 8.67 12.57
C LYS A 398 -4.21 9.93 13.10
N GLU A 399 -3.62 11.10 12.91
CA GLU A 399 -4.14 12.37 13.42
C GLU A 399 -5.42 12.82 12.69
N ASN A 400 -5.49 12.63 11.37
CA ASN A 400 -6.58 13.16 10.55
C ASN A 400 -7.77 12.19 10.44
N PHE A 401 -7.52 10.88 10.47
CA PHE A 401 -8.57 9.87 10.26
C PHE A 401 -8.78 8.94 11.45
N ASN A 402 -7.93 9.02 12.48
CA ASN A 402 -7.93 8.10 13.62
C ASN A 402 -7.77 6.63 13.21
N LEU A 403 -7.03 6.37 12.13
CA LEU A 403 -6.69 5.03 11.64
C LEU A 403 -5.30 4.65 12.14
N ASN A 404 -5.13 3.40 12.57
CA ASN A 404 -3.81 2.91 12.94
C ASN A 404 -3.04 2.50 11.67
N PRO A 405 -1.73 2.74 11.63
CA PRO A 405 -0.87 2.17 10.59
C PRO A 405 -1.01 0.64 10.52
N ILE A 406 -0.76 0.10 9.34
CA ILE A 406 -0.69 -1.35 9.09
C ILE A 406 0.75 -1.79 9.34
N GLU A 407 0.93 -2.71 10.29
CA GLU A 407 2.26 -3.18 10.69
C GLU A 407 2.54 -4.60 10.18
N THR A 408 1.53 -5.30 9.67
CA THR A 408 1.65 -6.70 9.26
C THR A 408 0.90 -7.02 7.96
N GLU A 409 1.39 -8.02 7.23
CA GLU A 409 0.71 -8.56 6.05
C GLU A 409 -0.71 -9.05 6.37
N GLU A 410 -0.93 -9.65 7.55
CA GLU A 410 -2.23 -10.13 7.99
C GLU A 410 -3.25 -8.99 8.15
N GLU A 411 -2.82 -7.83 8.66
CA GLU A 411 -3.67 -6.64 8.77
C GLU A 411 -4.04 -6.08 7.40
N ALA A 412 -3.07 -6.01 6.47
CA ALA A 412 -3.33 -5.62 5.08
C ALA A 412 -4.30 -6.60 4.40
N GLU A 413 -4.04 -7.90 4.53
CA GLU A 413 -4.85 -8.98 3.95
C GLU A 413 -6.29 -8.92 4.48
N ASN A 414 -6.49 -8.63 5.77
CA ASN A 414 -7.82 -8.50 6.35
C ASN A 414 -8.63 -7.35 5.75
N ILE A 415 -8.00 -6.19 5.51
CA ILE A 415 -8.68 -5.05 4.84
C ILE A 415 -9.08 -5.45 3.42
N ILE A 416 -8.15 -6.03 2.65
CA ILE A 416 -8.40 -6.45 1.27
C ILE A 416 -9.52 -7.49 1.22
N LYS A 417 -9.45 -8.54 2.03
CA LYS A 417 -10.47 -9.61 2.09
C LYS A 417 -11.84 -9.08 2.45
N ASN A 418 -11.95 -8.15 3.40
CA ASN A 418 -13.23 -7.55 3.78
C ASN A 418 -13.82 -6.74 2.61
N ALA A 419 -12.98 -5.95 1.93
CA ALA A 419 -13.40 -5.18 0.77
C ALA A 419 -13.83 -6.08 -0.39
N GLN A 420 -13.04 -7.10 -0.70
CA GLN A 420 -13.34 -8.09 -1.73
C GLN A 420 -14.62 -8.87 -1.43
N PHE A 421 -14.81 -9.30 -0.17
CA PHE A 421 -16.02 -9.98 0.26
C PHE A 421 -17.28 -9.18 -0.08
N LYS A 422 -17.21 -7.85 0.07
CA LYS A 422 -18.33 -6.95 -0.17
C LYS A 422 -18.54 -6.61 -1.65
N TYR A 423 -17.47 -6.46 -2.44
CA TYR A 423 -17.57 -5.85 -3.77
C TYR A 423 -17.03 -6.69 -4.94
N GLN A 424 -16.13 -7.65 -4.71
CA GLN A 424 -15.39 -8.34 -5.77
C GLN A 424 -16.32 -9.10 -6.73
N PHE A 425 -17.38 -9.72 -6.21
CA PHE A 425 -18.34 -10.43 -7.07
C PHE A 425 -19.11 -9.50 -8.00
N HIS A 426 -19.53 -8.34 -7.50
CA HIS A 426 -20.24 -7.37 -8.34
C HIS A 426 -19.30 -6.78 -9.39
N LEU A 427 -18.04 -6.50 -9.01
CA LEU A 427 -17.00 -6.09 -9.93
C LEU A 427 -16.79 -7.17 -11.00
N ASN A 428 -16.54 -8.41 -10.62
CA ASN A 428 -16.36 -9.54 -11.54
C ASN A 428 -17.53 -9.75 -12.50
N ARG A 429 -18.75 -9.59 -12.00
CA ARG A 429 -19.94 -9.64 -12.84
C ARG A 429 -20.01 -8.47 -13.82
N PHE A 430 -19.60 -7.28 -13.40
CA PHE A 430 -19.47 -6.11 -14.27
C PHE A 430 -18.41 -6.34 -15.35
N LEU A 431 -17.20 -6.78 -14.97
CA LEU A 431 -16.08 -7.08 -15.88
C LEU A 431 -16.46 -8.10 -16.95
N LYS A 432 -17.16 -9.18 -16.57
CA LYS A 432 -17.66 -10.21 -17.51
C LYS A 432 -18.54 -9.67 -18.63
N LYS A 433 -19.29 -8.58 -18.40
CA LYS A 433 -20.13 -7.96 -19.45
C LYS A 433 -19.28 -7.46 -20.63
N PHE A 434 -18.03 -7.10 -20.35
CA PHE A 434 -17.07 -6.59 -21.33
C PHE A 434 -16.12 -7.67 -21.87
N GLY A 435 -16.35 -8.94 -21.52
CA GLY A 435 -15.50 -10.05 -21.96
C GLY A 435 -14.12 -10.07 -21.30
N ILE A 436 -13.93 -9.32 -20.22
CA ILE A 436 -12.69 -9.34 -19.43
C ILE A 436 -12.63 -10.68 -18.69
N GLU A 437 -11.51 -11.39 -18.86
CA GLU A 437 -11.28 -12.68 -18.23
C GLU A 437 -11.10 -12.48 -16.72
N ILE A 438 -11.89 -13.21 -15.94
CA ILE A 438 -11.75 -13.28 -14.49
C ILE A 438 -11.29 -14.69 -14.11
N TYR A 439 -10.41 -14.81 -13.13
CA TYR A 439 -9.87 -16.11 -12.77
C TYR A 439 -10.90 -16.97 -12.01
N LYS A 440 -11.03 -18.24 -12.41
CA LYS A 440 -12.08 -19.16 -11.92
C LYS A 440 -11.98 -19.52 -10.44
N GLN A 441 -10.81 -19.30 -9.83
CA GLN A 441 -10.59 -19.62 -8.43
C GLN A 441 -11.19 -18.57 -7.49
N GLU A 442 -11.38 -17.33 -7.94
CA GLU A 442 -12.18 -16.32 -7.21
C GLU A 442 -13.67 -16.66 -7.21
N GLU A 443 -14.22 -17.21 -8.29
CA GLU A 443 -15.57 -17.80 -8.23
C GLU A 443 -15.61 -18.94 -7.22
N LYS A 444 -14.51 -19.68 -7.03
CA LYS A 444 -14.43 -20.80 -6.11
C LYS A 444 -14.15 -20.38 -4.66
N ASN A 445 -13.42 -19.29 -4.38
CA ASN A 445 -13.19 -18.72 -3.05
C ASN A 445 -14.37 -17.81 -2.61
N TYR A 446 -14.96 -17.04 -3.53
CA TYR A 446 -16.22 -16.32 -3.31
C TYR A 446 -17.36 -17.30 -3.04
N ASN A 447 -17.43 -18.40 -3.81
CA ASN A 447 -18.32 -19.51 -3.47
C ASN A 447 -17.85 -20.17 -2.16
N GLU A 448 -16.62 -20.68 -1.97
CA GLU A 448 -16.15 -21.35 -0.74
C GLU A 448 -16.33 -20.51 0.57
N HIS A 449 -16.23 -19.18 0.52
CA HIS A 449 -16.51 -18.27 1.64
C HIS A 449 -17.99 -17.90 1.83
N ARG A 450 -18.80 -17.75 0.76
CA ARG A 450 -20.28 -17.88 0.88
C ARG A 450 -20.68 -19.28 1.34
N GLU A 451 -19.85 -20.26 1.02
CA GLU A 451 -20.02 -21.70 1.19
C GLU A 451 -19.40 -22.23 2.50
N MET A 452 -19.29 -21.38 3.52
CA MET A 452 -19.88 -21.76 4.81
C MET A 452 -21.42 -21.71 4.71
N GLN A 453 -21.95 -22.47 3.73
CA GLN A 453 -23.21 -22.28 3.00
C GLN A 453 -24.39 -21.99 3.91
N ALA A 454 -25.16 -20.96 3.55
CA ALA A 454 -26.58 -20.94 3.87
C ALA A 454 -27.17 -22.27 3.38
N LYS A 455 -27.41 -23.21 4.30
CA LYS A 455 -27.65 -24.61 3.97
C LYS A 455 -28.82 -24.72 2.98
N GLY A 456 -28.51 -25.18 1.77
CA GLY A 456 -29.47 -25.34 0.68
C GLY A 456 -29.75 -24.11 -0.18
N PHE A 457 -28.99 -23.01 -0.06
CA PHE A 457 -29.14 -21.76 -0.81
C PHE A 457 -27.77 -21.17 -1.22
N TYR A 458 -27.70 -20.60 -2.43
CA TYR A 458 -26.59 -19.78 -2.93
C TYR A 458 -26.56 -18.37 -2.34
N SER A 459 -27.72 -17.81 -1.98
CA SER A 459 -27.84 -16.48 -1.37
C SER A 459 -28.41 -16.56 0.04
N LEU A 460 -27.62 -16.16 1.05
CA LEU A 460 -28.08 -16.04 2.43
C LEU A 460 -29.18 -14.97 2.54
N ASN A 461 -28.99 -13.81 1.92
CA ASN A 461 -29.98 -12.73 1.99
C ASN A 461 -31.29 -13.12 1.31
N PHE A 462 -31.26 -13.85 0.20
CA PHE A 462 -32.49 -14.43 -0.36
C PHE A 462 -33.12 -15.46 0.59
N LYS A 463 -32.31 -16.28 1.26
CA LYS A 463 -32.79 -17.22 2.27
C LYS A 463 -33.43 -16.51 3.47
N LEU A 464 -32.94 -15.33 3.86
CA LEU A 464 -33.57 -14.50 4.89
C LEU A 464 -34.98 -14.07 4.49
N VAL A 465 -35.17 -13.62 3.24
CA VAL A 465 -36.52 -13.30 2.70
C VAL A 465 -37.44 -14.52 2.72
N VAL A 466 -36.91 -15.70 2.33
CA VAL A 466 -37.65 -16.97 2.40
C VAL A 466 -38.02 -17.33 3.85
N PHE A 467 -37.09 -17.15 4.79
CA PHE A 467 -37.31 -17.46 6.20
C PHE A 467 -38.34 -16.52 6.82
N ASP A 468 -38.31 -15.23 6.51
CA ASP A 468 -39.31 -14.25 6.93
C ASP A 468 -40.73 -14.67 6.49
N ASN A 469 -40.88 -15.08 5.21
CA ASN A 469 -42.17 -15.59 4.71
C ASN A 469 -42.62 -16.87 5.42
N LEU A 470 -41.69 -17.74 5.82
CA LEU A 470 -42.01 -18.94 6.61
C LEU A 470 -42.43 -18.58 8.04
N LEU A 471 -41.79 -17.57 8.65
CA LEU A 471 -42.22 -17.00 9.92
C LEU A 471 -43.64 -16.47 9.80
N GLU A 472 -43.98 -15.68 8.78
CA GLU A 472 -45.34 -15.18 8.56
C GLU A 472 -46.37 -16.31 8.48
N LEU A 473 -46.04 -17.38 7.75
CA LEU A 473 -46.88 -18.58 7.61
C LEU A 473 -47.02 -19.39 8.93
N GLY A 474 -46.26 -19.06 9.97
CA GLY A 474 -46.34 -19.70 11.29
C GLY A 474 -45.26 -20.74 11.57
N TYR A 475 -44.36 -20.99 10.63
CA TYR A 475 -43.24 -21.91 10.82
C TYR A 475 -42.14 -21.25 11.65
N PHE A 476 -41.40 -22.03 12.45
CA PHE A 476 -40.25 -21.59 13.26
C PHE A 476 -40.49 -20.47 14.29
N LYS A 477 -41.72 -19.94 14.44
CA LYS A 477 -42.02 -18.81 15.34
C LYS A 477 -41.56 -19.05 16.78
N THR A 478 -41.73 -20.27 17.30
CA THR A 478 -41.40 -20.56 18.70
C THR A 478 -39.89 -20.62 18.90
N GLU A 479 -39.19 -21.30 18.00
CA GLU A 479 -37.73 -21.41 18.00
C GLU A 479 -37.08 -20.03 17.82
N TRP A 480 -37.60 -19.23 16.89
CA TRP A 480 -37.14 -17.87 16.63
C TRP A 480 -37.34 -16.96 17.84
N GLN A 481 -38.53 -16.97 18.46
CA GLN A 481 -38.79 -16.17 19.65
C GLN A 481 -37.88 -16.58 20.83
N ASN A 482 -37.64 -17.88 21.02
CA ASN A 482 -36.73 -18.35 22.08
C ASN A 482 -35.28 -17.89 21.87
N LEU A 483 -34.83 -17.79 20.61
CA LEU A 483 -33.51 -17.25 20.28
C LEU A 483 -33.45 -15.76 20.57
N LYS A 484 -34.46 -15.00 20.14
CA LYS A 484 -34.58 -13.56 20.44
C LYS A 484 -34.58 -13.31 21.95
N ASP A 485 -35.42 -14.00 22.71
CA ASP A 485 -35.50 -13.87 24.18
C ASP A 485 -34.16 -14.16 24.88
N LYS A 486 -33.30 -14.96 24.27
CA LYS A 486 -32.00 -15.35 24.82
C LYS A 486 -30.87 -14.38 24.45
N PHE A 487 -30.86 -13.88 23.22
CA PHE A 487 -29.73 -13.14 22.66
C PHE A 487 -30.00 -11.66 22.43
N TYR A 488 -31.24 -11.20 22.60
CA TYR A 488 -31.54 -9.78 22.56
C TYR A 488 -31.02 -9.10 23.82
N ASP A 489 -29.99 -8.28 23.64
CA ASP A 489 -29.56 -7.33 24.64
C ASP A 489 -30.15 -5.95 24.34
N ASN A 490 -31.21 -5.58 25.06
CA ASN A 490 -31.85 -4.27 24.91
C ASN A 490 -31.01 -3.12 25.51
N GLU A 491 -29.89 -3.42 26.18
CA GLU A 491 -29.01 -2.42 26.80
C GLU A 491 -27.81 -2.06 25.92
N ASN A 492 -27.49 -2.87 24.89
CA ASN A 492 -26.33 -2.68 24.04
C ASN A 492 -26.73 -2.71 22.56
N TYR A 493 -26.66 -1.55 21.92
CA TYR A 493 -27.07 -1.39 20.53
C TYR A 493 -25.90 -1.65 19.59
N GLU A 494 -25.88 -2.83 18.98
CA GLU A 494 -24.93 -3.19 17.92
C GLU A 494 -25.48 -2.77 16.55
N TYR A 495 -24.59 -2.33 15.65
CA TYR A 495 -24.90 -2.02 14.25
C TYR A 495 -24.67 -3.23 13.33
N GLU A 496 -24.44 -4.40 13.91
CA GLU A 496 -24.14 -5.66 13.22
C GLU A 496 -25.22 -6.71 13.50
N PRO A 497 -25.42 -7.71 12.61
CA PRO A 497 -26.38 -8.79 12.83
C PRO A 497 -26.06 -9.60 14.10
N ILE A 498 -27.08 -9.90 14.91
CA ILE A 498 -26.95 -10.83 16.02
C ILE A 498 -26.56 -12.22 15.47
N THR A 499 -25.31 -12.62 15.75
CA THR A 499 -24.66 -13.75 15.09
C THR A 499 -25.44 -15.05 15.25
N GLU A 500 -25.98 -15.33 16.44
CA GLU A 500 -26.71 -16.57 16.71
C GLU A 500 -28.04 -16.68 15.96
N LEU A 501 -28.70 -15.55 15.70
CA LEU A 501 -29.92 -15.49 14.91
C LEU A 501 -29.59 -15.70 13.43
N LEU A 502 -28.56 -15.02 12.94
CA LEU A 502 -28.10 -15.15 11.57
C LEU A 502 -27.64 -16.59 11.26
N ASP A 503 -26.89 -17.20 12.17
CA ASP A 503 -26.43 -18.59 12.06
C ASP A 503 -27.57 -19.60 12.10
N PHE A 504 -28.62 -19.34 12.88
CA PHE A 504 -29.83 -20.16 12.85
C PHE A 504 -30.42 -20.18 11.43
N CYS A 505 -30.63 -19.02 10.81
CA CYS A 505 -31.12 -18.92 9.44
C CYS A 505 -30.14 -19.57 8.44
N ARG A 506 -28.84 -19.35 8.62
CA ARG A 506 -27.78 -19.92 7.78
C ARG A 506 -27.85 -21.43 7.75
N TYR A 507 -27.86 -22.09 8.90
CA TYR A 507 -27.76 -23.56 8.99
C TYR A 507 -29.09 -24.31 8.98
N LEU A 508 -30.22 -23.61 9.11
CA LEU A 508 -31.54 -24.22 9.03
C LEU A 508 -31.76 -24.86 7.65
N GLU A 509 -32.09 -26.15 7.64
CA GLU A 509 -32.47 -26.84 6.40
C GLU A 509 -33.95 -26.62 6.13
N ILE A 510 -34.27 -25.93 5.03
CA ILE A 510 -35.65 -25.66 4.60
C ILE A 510 -36.01 -26.72 3.57
N THR A 511 -37.04 -27.53 3.86
CA THR A 511 -37.44 -28.63 2.98
C THR A 511 -38.24 -28.14 1.77
N ASP A 512 -38.25 -28.92 0.69
CA ASP A 512 -39.06 -28.66 -0.49
C ASP A 512 -40.56 -28.48 -0.14
N GLU A 513 -41.07 -29.21 0.85
CA GLU A 513 -42.46 -29.04 1.32
C GLU A 513 -42.72 -27.63 1.84
N LEU A 514 -41.81 -27.08 2.66
CA LEU A 514 -41.95 -25.72 3.20
C LEU A 514 -41.81 -24.67 2.09
N LEU A 515 -40.86 -24.85 1.18
CA LEU A 515 -40.67 -23.94 0.04
C LEU A 515 -41.91 -23.89 -0.87
N ASN A 516 -42.62 -25.01 -0.99
CA ASN A 516 -43.84 -25.11 -1.78
C ASN A 516 -45.07 -24.45 -1.12
N GLU A 517 -45.02 -24.09 0.16
CA GLU A 517 -46.08 -23.33 0.84
C GLU A 517 -46.03 -21.82 0.50
N ILE A 518 -44.87 -21.33 0.06
CA ILE A 518 -44.66 -19.91 -0.28
C ILE A 518 -45.31 -19.60 -1.64
N LYS A 519 -46.35 -18.77 -1.61
CA LYS A 519 -47.10 -18.33 -2.79
C LYS A 519 -46.91 -16.87 -3.14
N LYS A 520 -46.54 -16.05 -2.16
CA LYS A 520 -46.14 -14.66 -2.33
C LYS A 520 -44.77 -14.50 -1.69
N ILE A 521 -43.92 -13.67 -2.27
CA ILE A 521 -42.66 -13.23 -1.67
C ILE A 521 -42.50 -11.74 -1.91
N GLU A 522 -41.91 -11.05 -0.94
CA GLU A 522 -41.72 -9.60 -0.95
C GLU A 522 -40.27 -9.26 -0.65
N PHE A 523 -39.70 -8.35 -1.44
CA PHE A 523 -38.39 -7.77 -1.23
C PHE A 523 -38.61 -6.31 -0.81
N ASP A 524 -38.43 -6.03 0.49
CA ASP A 524 -38.65 -4.72 1.11
C ASP A 524 -37.65 -4.56 2.26
N GLY A 525 -37.13 -3.36 2.49
CA GLY A 525 -36.26 -3.08 3.64
C GLY A 525 -37.01 -3.13 4.98
N ALA A 526 -38.34 -3.17 4.97
CA ALA A 526 -39.18 -3.24 6.17
C ALA A 526 -39.57 -4.68 6.59
N LEU A 527 -38.90 -5.72 6.08
CA LEU A 527 -39.15 -7.09 6.56
C LEU A 527 -38.78 -7.21 8.05
N ASP A 528 -39.64 -7.90 8.81
CA ASP A 528 -39.49 -8.04 10.26
C ASP A 528 -38.16 -8.73 10.62
N ILE A 529 -37.70 -9.66 9.78
CA ILE A 529 -36.42 -10.37 9.99
C ILE A 529 -35.21 -9.43 10.10
N TYR A 530 -35.20 -8.27 9.42
CA TYR A 530 -34.05 -7.38 9.41
C TYR A 530 -33.93 -6.60 10.71
N ALA A 531 -35.05 -6.04 11.19
CA ALA A 531 -35.14 -5.49 12.53
C ALA A 531 -34.90 -6.57 13.59
N ASP A 532 -35.20 -7.84 13.25
CA ASP A 532 -34.93 -8.93 14.17
C ASP A 532 -33.43 -9.26 14.29
N LEU A 533 -32.67 -9.12 13.20
CA LEU A 533 -31.24 -9.38 13.15
C LEU A 533 -30.42 -8.18 13.63
N ILE A 534 -30.83 -6.97 13.28
CA ILE A 534 -30.21 -5.71 13.69
C ILE A 534 -31.33 -4.76 14.17
N PRO A 535 -31.62 -4.69 15.48
CA PRO A 535 -32.73 -3.91 16.03
C PRO A 535 -32.74 -2.41 15.66
N ASN A 536 -31.57 -1.84 15.36
CA ASN A 536 -31.40 -0.43 15.00
C ASN A 536 -31.07 -0.19 13.53
N TRP A 537 -31.17 -1.20 12.68
CA TRP A 537 -30.88 -1.02 11.25
C TRP A 537 -31.90 -0.07 10.63
N ASP A 538 -31.38 0.99 10.01
CA ASP A 538 -32.17 2.08 9.45
C ASP A 538 -32.54 1.86 7.98
N GLY A 539 -32.05 0.77 7.38
CA GLY A 539 -32.33 0.40 6.00
C GLY A 539 -31.53 1.21 4.96
N GLU A 540 -30.53 1.99 5.37
CA GLU A 540 -29.78 2.88 4.46
C GLU A 540 -28.52 2.24 3.85
N ASP A 541 -28.16 1.02 4.25
CA ASP A 541 -27.01 0.29 3.73
C ASP A 541 -27.39 -1.00 2.97
N VAL A 542 -26.37 -1.64 2.39
CA VAL A 542 -26.50 -2.82 1.51
C VAL A 542 -26.53 -4.14 2.28
N THR A 543 -26.57 -4.13 3.62
CA THR A 543 -26.35 -5.33 4.46
C THR A 543 -27.26 -6.49 4.09
N PHE A 544 -28.52 -6.21 3.79
CA PHE A 544 -29.54 -7.21 3.45
C PHE A 544 -29.92 -7.25 1.98
N ASP A 545 -29.16 -6.60 1.10
CA ASP A 545 -29.41 -6.62 -0.33
C ASP A 545 -29.28 -8.05 -0.90
N VAL A 546 -30.23 -8.39 -1.76
CA VAL A 546 -30.27 -9.63 -2.52
C VAL A 546 -29.72 -9.37 -3.93
N ASP A 547 -28.56 -9.94 -4.19
CA ASP A 547 -27.80 -9.78 -5.43
C ASP A 547 -27.79 -11.02 -6.33
N ASP A 548 -28.35 -12.13 -5.82
CA ASP A 548 -28.46 -13.39 -6.51
C ASP A 548 -29.86 -13.97 -6.32
N LEU A 549 -30.58 -14.07 -7.44
CA LEU A 549 -31.94 -14.59 -7.51
C LEU A 549 -32.01 -16.06 -7.95
N SER A 550 -30.87 -16.73 -8.12
CA SER A 550 -30.81 -18.08 -8.72
C SER A 550 -31.68 -19.09 -7.98
N ASP A 551 -31.77 -18.97 -6.65
CA ASP A 551 -32.55 -19.86 -5.80
C ASP A 551 -34.06 -19.64 -5.87
N ILE A 552 -34.55 -18.57 -6.51
CA ILE A 552 -36.00 -18.32 -6.60
C ILE A 552 -36.73 -19.47 -7.30
N ILE A 553 -36.05 -20.20 -8.17
CA ILE A 553 -36.58 -21.38 -8.86
C ILE A 553 -36.96 -22.52 -7.92
N LYS A 554 -36.46 -22.50 -6.67
CA LYS A 554 -36.84 -23.46 -5.63
C LYS A 554 -38.28 -23.25 -5.16
N LEU A 555 -38.81 -22.03 -5.28
CA LEU A 555 -40.20 -21.67 -4.93
C LEU A 555 -41.17 -22.06 -6.05
N LYS A 556 -41.37 -23.37 -6.26
CA LYS A 556 -42.10 -23.91 -7.42
C LYS A 556 -43.56 -23.45 -7.52
N ASN A 557 -44.16 -23.09 -6.39
CA ASN A 557 -45.56 -22.65 -6.26
C ASN A 557 -45.73 -21.14 -6.10
N ILE A 558 -44.67 -20.35 -6.28
CA ILE A 558 -44.75 -18.90 -6.20
C ILE A 558 -45.72 -18.36 -7.26
N GLU A 559 -46.68 -17.55 -6.82
CA GLU A 559 -47.70 -16.93 -7.67
C GLU A 559 -47.50 -15.41 -7.78
N GLU A 560 -46.97 -14.77 -6.73
CA GLU A 560 -46.80 -13.32 -6.68
C GLU A 560 -45.41 -12.93 -6.16
N ILE A 561 -44.73 -12.02 -6.86
CA ILE A 561 -43.48 -11.41 -6.42
C ILE A 561 -43.67 -9.90 -6.31
N SER A 562 -43.30 -9.32 -5.18
CA SER A 562 -43.31 -7.86 -4.97
C SER A 562 -41.90 -7.39 -4.65
N VAL A 563 -41.40 -6.39 -5.37
CA VAL A 563 -40.07 -5.82 -5.18
C VAL A 563 -40.23 -4.32 -4.95
N ILE A 564 -40.03 -3.92 -3.71
CA ILE A 564 -40.10 -2.55 -3.22
C ILE A 564 -38.68 -2.00 -3.08
N SER A 565 -37.77 -2.77 -2.47
CA SER A 565 -36.33 -2.48 -2.35
C SER A 565 -35.54 -3.79 -2.17
N MET A 566 -34.28 -3.71 -1.75
CA MET A 566 -33.40 -4.84 -1.38
C MET A 566 -33.04 -5.81 -2.50
N LEU A 567 -33.47 -5.58 -3.75
CA LEU A 567 -33.11 -6.43 -4.88
C LEU A 567 -32.25 -5.66 -5.87
N THR A 568 -30.95 -5.96 -5.88
CA THR A 568 -29.93 -5.22 -6.66
C THR A 568 -29.52 -5.95 -7.93
N THR A 569 -29.84 -7.25 -8.04
CA THR A 569 -29.46 -8.05 -9.19
C THR A 569 -30.17 -7.65 -10.48
N LEU A 570 -29.39 -7.60 -11.56
CA LEU A 570 -29.92 -7.48 -12.92
C LEU A 570 -30.14 -8.85 -13.59
N ASP A 571 -29.83 -9.96 -12.89
CA ASP A 571 -29.98 -11.31 -13.45
C ASP A 571 -31.33 -11.83 -12.98
N ILE A 572 -32.24 -11.76 -13.94
CA ILE A 572 -33.66 -11.90 -13.77
C ILE A 572 -34.20 -13.02 -14.67
N GLU A 573 -33.30 -13.77 -15.34
CA GLU A 573 -33.64 -14.98 -16.06
C GLU A 573 -34.27 -16.08 -15.18
N PRO A 574 -33.87 -16.27 -13.89
CA PRO A 574 -34.50 -17.25 -13.02
C PRO A 574 -36.03 -17.11 -12.93
N LEU A 575 -36.54 -15.88 -13.04
CA LEU A 575 -37.98 -15.59 -13.02
C LEU A 575 -38.75 -16.28 -14.16
N LEU A 576 -38.11 -16.44 -15.33
CA LEU A 576 -38.74 -17.06 -16.50
C LEU A 576 -38.98 -18.57 -16.31
N GLN A 577 -38.34 -19.18 -15.31
CA GLN A 577 -38.49 -20.60 -14.99
C GLN A 577 -39.69 -20.88 -14.06
N LEU A 578 -40.28 -19.83 -13.48
CA LEU A 578 -41.37 -19.91 -12.50
C LEU A 578 -42.72 -20.13 -13.20
N LYS A 579 -43.10 -21.39 -13.38
CA LYS A 579 -44.33 -21.78 -14.10
C LYS A 579 -45.62 -21.36 -13.41
N SER A 580 -45.58 -21.15 -12.09
CA SER A 580 -46.74 -20.79 -11.28
C SER A 580 -46.91 -19.28 -11.12
N LEU A 581 -45.92 -18.49 -11.56
CA LEU A 581 -45.91 -17.04 -11.38
C LEU A 581 -47.06 -16.41 -12.18
N LYS A 582 -47.88 -15.61 -11.49
CA LYS A 582 -49.04 -14.92 -12.06
C LYS A 582 -48.85 -13.42 -12.06
N LYS A 583 -48.14 -12.88 -11.07
CA LYS A 583 -47.96 -11.44 -10.91
C LYS A 583 -46.56 -11.09 -10.41
N ILE A 584 -46.00 -10.02 -10.97
CA ILE A 584 -44.80 -9.38 -10.46
C ILE A 584 -44.98 -7.87 -10.39
N GLY A 585 -44.79 -7.30 -9.20
CA GLY A 585 -44.70 -5.87 -8.99
C GLY A 585 -43.25 -5.49 -8.72
N TRP A 586 -42.63 -4.69 -9.58
CA TRP A 586 -41.26 -4.23 -9.35
C TRP A 586 -41.08 -2.87 -10.01
N TYR A 587 -41.04 -1.82 -9.19
CA TYR A 587 -41.02 -0.45 -9.67
C TYR A 587 -39.77 -0.14 -10.52
N ASN A 588 -38.63 -0.73 -10.16
CA ASN A 588 -37.34 -0.57 -10.87
C ASN A 588 -37.16 -1.50 -12.08
N LEU A 589 -38.18 -2.29 -12.50
CA LEU A 589 -38.16 -3.01 -13.79
C LEU A 589 -38.07 -2.07 -15.01
N ASN A 590 -38.03 -0.75 -14.80
CA ASN A 590 -38.20 0.30 -15.81
C ASN A 590 -37.20 0.28 -16.97
N GLU A 591 -36.08 -0.43 -16.87
CA GLU A 591 -35.05 -0.41 -17.92
C GLU A 591 -34.97 -1.69 -18.77
N ASN A 592 -35.71 -2.75 -18.44
CA ASN A 592 -35.66 -4.03 -19.17
C ASN A 592 -37.00 -4.41 -19.83
N GLU A 593 -37.37 -3.66 -20.88
CA GLU A 593 -38.60 -3.92 -21.65
C GLU A 593 -38.66 -5.32 -22.25
N THR A 594 -37.51 -5.87 -22.66
CA THR A 594 -37.41 -7.23 -23.20
C THR A 594 -37.88 -8.29 -22.20
N LEU A 595 -37.52 -8.15 -20.91
CA LEU A 595 -37.99 -9.09 -19.90
C LEU A 595 -39.49 -8.90 -19.61
N LYS A 596 -39.97 -7.66 -19.48
CA LYS A 596 -41.41 -7.41 -19.28
C LYS A 596 -42.23 -8.10 -20.36
N GLU A 597 -41.76 -8.04 -21.60
CA GLU A 597 -42.39 -8.73 -22.73
C GLU A 597 -42.34 -10.26 -22.57
N LYS A 598 -41.18 -10.84 -22.24
CA LYS A 598 -41.06 -12.30 -21.99
C LYS A 598 -41.97 -12.79 -20.86
N LEU A 599 -42.07 -12.06 -19.75
CA LEU A 599 -42.95 -12.38 -18.63
C LEU A 599 -44.42 -12.29 -19.03
N ARG A 600 -44.81 -11.22 -19.75
CA ARG A 600 -46.17 -11.08 -20.30
C ARG A 600 -46.51 -12.19 -21.29
N LEU A 601 -45.57 -12.62 -22.14
CA LEU A 601 -45.74 -13.76 -23.05
C LEU A 601 -45.98 -15.07 -22.29
N ASN A 602 -45.40 -15.22 -21.09
CA ASN A 602 -45.67 -16.33 -20.19
C ASN A 602 -46.97 -16.17 -19.36
N GLY A 603 -47.75 -15.11 -19.61
CA GLY A 603 -49.02 -14.85 -18.94
C GLY A 603 -48.90 -14.19 -17.56
N VAL A 604 -47.73 -13.65 -17.21
CA VAL A 604 -47.49 -12.95 -15.94
C VAL A 604 -47.96 -11.50 -16.04
N GLU A 605 -48.76 -11.06 -15.08
CA GLU A 605 -49.13 -9.66 -14.88
C GLU A 605 -47.92 -8.89 -14.32
N VAL A 606 -47.42 -7.91 -15.08
CA VAL A 606 -46.31 -7.05 -14.66
C VAL A 606 -46.89 -5.69 -14.26
N THR A 607 -46.82 -5.36 -12.96
CA THR A 607 -47.26 -4.09 -12.40
C THR A 607 -46.06 -3.20 -12.03
N SER A 608 -46.18 -1.90 -12.30
CA SER A 608 -45.22 -0.87 -11.89
C SER A 608 -45.47 -0.40 -10.47
#